data_AF-A0A7K7N1B0-F1
#
_entry.id   AF-A0A7K7N1B0-F1
#
_cell.length_a   1.000
_cell.length_b   1.000
_cell.length_c   1.000
_cell.angle_alpha   90.00
_cell.angle_beta   90.00
_cell.angle_gamma   90.00
#
_symmetry.space_group_name_H-M   'P 1'
#
loop_
_entity.id
_entity.type
_entity.pdbx_description
1 polymer ?
#
loop_
_entity_poly.entity_id
_entity_poly.type
_entity_poly.pdbx_seq_one_letter_code
_entity_poly.pdbx_strand_id
1 'polypeptide(L)'
;LPQHLATLAAAAREDAWQGRQQLQAQRQEVARLQEQLSRARQDGERWASALQRAQREALEREAMRGAEQARQQELIRDMKGRLLELLREKDALWQKTEGIDTTMPSPAPRDAGLCARCHKDFRLLSRRYNCRWAAGRAPEVAPAWHWDGTALTACSLGRLCQGKVCHTCSVDVGKQGRCCLLCYQQRHPQAT
;
A
#
# COMPACT_ATOMS: atom_id res chain seq x y z
N LEU A 1 -9.65 -70.93 -84.12
CA LEU A 1 -8.24 -70.73 -83.70
C LEU A 1 -7.76 -69.29 -83.82
N PRO A 2 -7.80 -68.60 -84.99
CA PRO A 2 -7.27 -67.24 -85.12
C PRO A 2 -8.05 -66.15 -84.33
N GLN A 3 -9.37 -66.25 -84.26
CA GLN A 3 -10.18 -65.30 -83.46
C GLN A 3 -9.88 -65.38 -81.96
N HIS A 4 -9.71 -66.58 -81.42
CA HIS A 4 -9.42 -66.79 -80.00
C HIS A 4 -8.05 -66.22 -79.59
N LEU A 5 -7.06 -66.30 -80.48
CA LEU A 5 -5.75 -65.67 -80.29
C LEU A 5 -5.83 -64.14 -80.33
N ALA A 6 -6.66 -63.57 -81.22
CA ALA A 6 -6.87 -62.13 -81.29
C ALA A 6 -7.54 -61.59 -80.02
N THR A 7 -8.54 -62.30 -79.47
CA THR A 7 -9.20 -61.93 -78.21
C THR A 7 -8.23 -61.95 -77.02
N LEU A 8 -7.39 -62.98 -76.92
CA LEU A 8 -6.36 -63.06 -75.87
C LEU A 8 -5.31 -61.95 -76.00
N ALA A 9 -4.91 -61.61 -77.24
CA ALA A 9 -3.98 -60.52 -77.48
C ALA A 9 -4.59 -59.14 -77.13
N ALA A 10 -5.90 -58.95 -77.33
CA ALA A 10 -6.60 -57.74 -76.92
C ALA A 10 -6.68 -57.62 -75.39
N ALA A 11 -7.07 -58.69 -74.69
CA ALA A 11 -7.10 -58.72 -73.23
C ALA A 11 -5.72 -58.44 -72.62
N ALA A 12 -4.65 -59.07 -73.14
CA ALA A 12 -3.28 -58.81 -72.67
C ALA A 12 -2.82 -57.36 -72.88
N ARG A 13 -3.30 -56.69 -73.94
CA ARG A 13 -3.01 -55.27 -74.20
C ARG A 13 -3.77 -54.35 -73.24
N GLU A 14 -5.02 -54.69 -72.93
CA GLU A 14 -5.83 -53.97 -71.94
C GLU A 14 -5.22 -54.11 -70.54
N ASP A 15 -4.87 -55.32 -70.12
CA ASP A 15 -4.20 -55.56 -68.83
C ASP A 15 -2.88 -54.79 -68.73
N ALA A 16 -2.07 -54.80 -69.79
CA ALA A 16 -0.83 -54.04 -69.83
C ALA A 16 -1.06 -52.52 -69.80
N TRP A 17 -2.16 -52.03 -70.39
CA TRP A 17 -2.52 -50.61 -70.34
C TRP A 17 -3.02 -50.21 -68.95
N GLN A 18 -3.90 -51.01 -68.34
CA GLN A 18 -4.40 -50.82 -66.98
C GLN A 18 -3.25 -50.84 -65.95
N GLY A 19 -2.33 -51.81 -66.07
CA GLY A 19 -1.15 -51.89 -65.21
C GLY A 19 -0.24 -50.67 -65.34
N ARG A 20 -0.07 -50.13 -66.55
CA ARG A 20 0.70 -48.88 -66.76
C ARG A 20 0.01 -47.67 -66.13
N GLN A 21 -1.30 -47.54 -66.29
CA GLN A 21 -2.08 -46.45 -65.67
C GLN A 21 -1.97 -46.51 -64.14
N GLN A 22 -2.11 -47.70 -63.56
CA GLN A 22 -2.02 -47.88 -62.12
C GLN A 22 -0.62 -47.56 -61.57
N LEU A 23 0.44 -47.99 -62.27
CA LEU A 23 1.81 -47.63 -61.90
C LEU A 23 2.05 -46.12 -61.98
N GLN A 24 1.46 -45.44 -62.98
CA GLN A 24 1.57 -44.00 -63.12
C GLN A 24 0.83 -43.25 -62.00
N ALA A 25 -0.36 -43.70 -61.62
CA ALA A 25 -1.09 -43.17 -60.46
C ALA A 25 -0.31 -43.36 -59.15
N GLN A 26 0.27 -44.54 -58.92
CA GLN A 26 1.11 -44.80 -57.74
C GLN A 26 2.36 -43.91 -57.72
N ARG A 27 3.00 -43.66 -58.86
CA ARG A 27 4.15 -42.75 -58.96
C ARG A 27 3.79 -41.31 -58.59
N GLN A 28 2.61 -40.84 -59.03
CA GLN A 28 2.11 -39.52 -58.67
C GLN A 28 1.81 -39.42 -57.16
N GLU A 29 1.22 -40.45 -56.58
CA GLU A 29 0.94 -40.48 -55.15
C GLU A 29 2.22 -40.49 -54.31
N VAL A 30 3.23 -41.29 -54.70
CA VAL A 30 4.54 -41.28 -54.04
C VAL A 30 5.19 -39.89 -54.11
N ALA A 31 5.14 -39.23 -55.27
CA ALA A 31 5.67 -37.88 -55.40
C ALA A 31 4.95 -36.87 -54.49
N ARG A 32 3.62 -36.95 -54.41
CA ARG A 32 2.81 -36.12 -53.51
C ARG A 32 3.18 -36.36 -52.04
N LEU A 33 3.29 -37.62 -51.62
CA LEU A 33 3.64 -37.97 -50.24
C LEU A 33 5.06 -37.54 -49.88
N GLN A 34 6.01 -37.64 -50.81
CA GLN A 34 7.38 -37.16 -50.61
C GLN A 34 7.40 -35.64 -50.38
N GLU A 35 6.62 -34.88 -51.13
CA GLU A 35 6.48 -33.43 -50.95
C GLU A 35 5.78 -33.07 -49.62
N GLN A 36 4.79 -33.84 -49.20
CA GLN A 36 4.16 -33.64 -47.89
C GLN A 36 5.14 -33.93 -46.73
N LEU A 37 5.95 -34.98 -46.87
CA LEU A 37 6.97 -35.33 -45.90
C LEU A 37 8.08 -34.27 -45.83
N SER A 38 8.51 -33.71 -46.97
CA SER A 38 9.51 -32.66 -47.02
C SER A 38 9.04 -31.40 -46.29
N ARG A 39 7.78 -31.00 -46.51
CA ARG A 39 7.14 -29.88 -45.81
C ARG A 39 7.03 -30.13 -44.31
N ALA A 40 6.53 -31.30 -43.91
CA ALA A 40 6.40 -31.66 -42.50
C ALA A 40 7.75 -31.64 -41.77
N ARG A 41 8.83 -32.09 -42.43
CA ARG A 41 10.19 -32.03 -41.88
C ARG A 41 10.67 -30.59 -41.69
N GLN A 42 10.49 -29.74 -42.70
CA GLN A 42 10.86 -28.32 -42.62
C GLN A 42 10.09 -27.59 -41.53
N ASP A 43 8.79 -27.87 -41.39
CA ASP A 43 7.96 -27.32 -40.32
C ASP A 43 8.47 -27.79 -38.96
N GLY A 44 8.79 -29.08 -38.82
CA GLY A 44 9.42 -29.62 -37.61
C GLY A 44 10.71 -28.91 -37.22
N GLU A 45 11.61 -28.66 -38.16
CA GLU A 45 12.86 -27.91 -37.94
C GLU A 45 12.60 -26.45 -37.53
N ARG A 46 11.61 -25.80 -38.17
CA ARG A 46 11.19 -24.44 -37.81
C ARG A 46 10.65 -24.38 -36.39
N TRP A 47 9.78 -25.31 -36.01
CA TRP A 47 9.21 -25.39 -34.66
C TRP A 47 10.27 -25.72 -33.62
N ALA A 48 11.20 -26.63 -33.90
CA ALA A 48 12.31 -26.94 -33.00
C ALA A 48 13.18 -25.70 -32.73
N SER A 49 13.50 -24.95 -33.79
CA SER A 49 14.26 -23.71 -33.69
C SER A 49 13.50 -22.61 -32.93
N ALA A 50 12.19 -22.49 -33.18
CA ALA A 50 11.33 -21.54 -32.47
C ALA A 50 11.21 -21.88 -30.98
N LEU A 51 11.06 -23.16 -30.64
CA LEU A 51 11.00 -23.63 -29.27
C LEU A 51 12.30 -23.35 -28.51
N GLN A 52 13.45 -23.63 -29.11
CA GLN A 52 14.75 -23.33 -28.49
C GLN A 52 14.92 -21.83 -28.21
N ARG A 53 14.51 -20.96 -29.14
CA ARG A 53 14.51 -19.51 -28.91
C ARG A 53 13.57 -19.11 -27.78
N ALA A 54 12.33 -19.60 -27.82
CA ALA A 54 11.34 -19.31 -26.78
C ALA A 54 11.80 -19.76 -25.38
N GLN A 55 12.45 -20.93 -25.28
CA GLN A 55 13.03 -21.41 -24.03
C GLN A 55 14.15 -20.50 -23.52
N ARG A 56 15.07 -20.09 -24.40
CA ARG A 56 16.14 -19.15 -24.04
C ARG A 56 15.57 -17.83 -23.52
N GLU A 57 14.65 -17.24 -24.28
CA GLU A 57 14.03 -15.98 -23.87
C GLU A 57 13.23 -16.13 -22.56
N ALA A 58 12.59 -17.27 -22.32
CA ALA A 58 11.89 -17.54 -21.07
C ALA A 58 12.86 -17.55 -19.89
N LEU A 59 13.99 -18.26 -20.02
CA LEU A 59 15.05 -18.30 -18.99
C LEU A 59 15.65 -16.92 -18.74
N GLU A 60 15.92 -16.14 -19.79
CA GLU A 60 16.41 -14.76 -19.66
C GLU A 60 15.40 -13.87 -18.94
N ARG A 61 14.11 -13.98 -19.28
CA ARG A 61 13.03 -13.25 -18.59
C ARG A 61 12.92 -13.66 -17.12
N GLU A 62 13.06 -14.94 -16.81
CA GLU A 62 13.09 -15.44 -15.43
C GLU A 62 14.29 -14.90 -14.65
N ALA A 63 15.48 -14.93 -15.24
CA ALA A 63 16.69 -14.37 -14.64
C ALA A 63 16.52 -12.87 -14.35
N MET A 64 15.97 -12.10 -15.30
CA MET A 64 15.72 -10.67 -15.12
C MET A 64 14.70 -10.39 -14.02
N ARG A 65 13.60 -11.17 -13.95
CA ARG A 65 12.62 -11.07 -12.86
C ARG A 65 13.25 -11.41 -11.51
N GLY A 66 14.05 -12.47 -11.45
CA GLY A 66 14.78 -12.85 -10.24
C GLY A 66 15.75 -11.76 -9.77
N ALA A 67 16.50 -11.15 -10.69
CA ALA A 67 17.41 -10.06 -10.37
C ALA A 67 16.69 -8.80 -9.85
N GLU A 68 15.54 -8.44 -10.43
CA GLU A 68 14.71 -7.35 -9.92
C GLU A 68 14.14 -7.67 -8.53
N GLN A 69 13.66 -8.89 -8.32
CA GLN A 69 13.17 -9.32 -7.01
C GLN A 69 14.27 -9.27 -5.94
N ALA A 70 15.50 -9.67 -6.29
CA ALA A 70 16.64 -9.57 -5.39
C ALA A 70 16.96 -8.12 -5.01
N ARG A 71 16.95 -7.19 -5.98
CA ARG A 71 17.12 -5.75 -5.72
C ARG A 71 16.07 -5.20 -4.77
N GLN A 72 14.81 -5.57 -4.97
CA GLN A 72 13.70 -5.14 -4.10
C GLN A 72 13.84 -5.70 -2.68
N GLN A 73 14.24 -6.97 -2.55
CA GLN A 73 14.49 -7.58 -1.24
C GLN A 73 15.63 -6.91 -0.49
N GLU A 74 16.71 -6.56 -1.19
CA GLU A 74 17.84 -5.82 -0.62
C GLU A 74 17.41 -4.44 -0.14
N LEU A 75 16.69 -3.68 -0.97
CA LEU A 75 16.16 -2.37 -0.59
C LEU A 75 15.27 -2.46 0.66
N ILE A 76 14.37 -3.44 0.72
CA ILE A 76 13.51 -3.65 1.91
C ILE A 76 14.35 -3.97 3.13
N ARG A 77 15.38 -4.82 3.00
CA ARG A 77 16.29 -5.17 4.09
C ARG A 77 17.02 -3.94 4.60
N ASP A 78 17.53 -3.11 3.71
CA ASP A 78 18.29 -1.91 4.04
C ASP A 78 17.39 -0.85 4.70
N MET A 79 16.18 -0.63 4.17
CA MET A 79 15.19 0.27 4.77
C MET A 79 14.79 -0.19 6.18
N LYS A 80 14.58 -1.50 6.38
CA LYS A 80 14.30 -2.06 7.71
C LYS A 80 15.48 -1.85 8.66
N GLY A 81 16.71 -2.06 8.18
CA GLY A 81 17.93 -1.79 8.94
C GLY A 81 18.00 -0.34 9.41
N ARG A 82 17.83 0.61 8.48
CA ARG A 82 17.85 2.04 8.79
C ARG A 82 16.74 2.47 9.74
N LEU A 83 15.54 1.90 9.61
CA LEU A 83 14.45 2.17 10.54
C LEU A 83 14.80 1.73 11.97
N LEU A 84 15.42 0.56 12.12
CA LEU A 84 15.85 0.07 13.44
C LEU A 84 16.96 0.94 14.03
N GLU A 85 17.90 1.44 13.22
CA GLU A 85 18.91 2.41 13.66
C GLU A 85 18.26 3.70 14.18
N LEU A 86 17.36 4.28 13.39
CA LEU A 86 16.64 5.51 13.77
C LEU A 86 15.81 5.32 15.04
N LEU A 87 15.18 4.16 15.23
CA LEU A 87 14.44 3.86 16.46
C LEU A 87 15.35 3.82 17.68
N ARG A 88 16.53 3.20 17.56
CA ARG A 88 17.53 3.15 18.64
C ARG A 88 18.06 4.55 18.97
N GLU A 89 18.36 5.36 17.96
CA GLU A 89 18.79 6.75 18.14
C GLU A 89 17.71 7.58 18.84
N LYS A 90 16.46 7.45 18.39
CA LYS A 90 15.30 8.11 19.00
C LYS A 90 15.10 7.67 20.46
N ASP A 91 15.24 6.39 20.79
CA ASP A 91 15.15 5.90 22.17
C ASP A 91 16.30 6.42 23.04
N ALA A 92 17.53 6.47 22.52
CA ALA A 92 18.68 7.03 23.22
C ALA A 92 18.53 8.53 23.51
N LEU A 93 17.92 9.29 22.58
CA LEU A 93 17.57 10.69 22.80
C LEU A 93 16.48 10.82 23.86
N TRP A 94 15.42 10.02 23.76
CA TRP A 94 14.32 10.01 24.72
C TRP A 94 14.82 9.80 26.16
N GLN A 95 15.67 8.78 26.38
CA GLN A 95 16.28 8.49 27.69
C GLN A 95 17.07 9.68 28.25
N LYS A 96 17.79 10.41 27.39
CA LYS A 96 18.54 11.61 27.81
C LYS A 96 17.61 12.73 28.25
N THR A 97 16.48 12.94 27.59
CA THR A 97 15.48 13.96 27.97
C THR A 97 14.66 13.58 29.20
N GLU A 98 14.21 12.34 29.35
CA GLU A 98 13.44 11.93 30.54
C GLU A 98 14.26 12.01 31.83
N GLY A 99 15.56 11.71 31.76
CA GLY A 99 16.49 11.89 32.88
C GLY A 99 16.75 13.36 33.28
N ILE A 100 16.37 14.32 32.42
CA ILE A 100 16.47 15.76 32.71
C ILE A 100 15.19 16.26 33.39
N ASP A 101 14.00 15.79 32.96
CA ASP A 101 12.70 16.23 33.50
C ASP A 101 12.33 15.62 34.86
N THR A 102 13.05 14.60 35.34
CA THR A 102 12.72 13.93 36.63
C THR A 102 13.09 14.76 37.87
N THR A 103 13.70 15.95 37.73
CA THR A 103 14.30 16.68 38.85
C THR A 103 13.37 17.68 39.58
N MET A 104 12.06 17.74 39.29
CA MET A 104 11.16 18.63 40.06
C MET A 104 9.88 17.94 40.53
N PRO A 105 9.74 17.63 41.85
CA PRO A 105 8.44 17.31 42.42
C PRO A 105 7.60 18.59 42.45
N SER A 106 6.75 18.78 41.43
CA SER A 106 5.76 19.84 41.44
C SER A 106 4.72 19.55 42.53
N PRO A 107 4.51 20.43 43.52
CA PRO A 107 3.50 20.23 44.55
C PRO A 107 2.11 20.29 43.91
N ALA A 108 1.32 19.24 44.10
CA ALA A 108 -0.05 19.16 43.60
C ALA A 108 -0.85 20.45 43.92
N PRO A 109 -1.63 21.01 42.97
CA PRO A 109 -2.38 22.24 43.19
C PRO A 109 -3.38 22.04 44.33
N ARG A 110 -3.24 22.82 45.41
CA ARG A 110 -4.03 22.69 46.64
C ARG A 110 -5.50 23.10 46.49
N ASP A 111 -5.93 23.55 45.30
CA ASP A 111 -7.22 24.21 45.06
C ASP A 111 -8.24 23.38 44.24
N ALA A 112 -8.10 22.05 44.18
CA ALA A 112 -8.98 21.17 43.40
C ALA A 112 -10.48 21.17 43.83
N GLY A 113 -10.82 21.85 44.92
CA GLY A 113 -12.16 21.91 45.54
C GLY A 113 -12.95 23.21 45.33
N LEU A 114 -12.36 24.28 44.77
CA LEU A 114 -12.96 25.61 44.70
C LEU A 114 -13.41 26.01 43.29
N CYS A 115 -14.47 26.81 43.21
CA CYS A 115 -14.87 27.47 41.97
C CYS A 115 -13.82 28.52 41.57
N ALA A 116 -13.24 28.40 40.37
CA ALA A 116 -12.18 29.29 39.90
C ALA A 116 -12.62 30.75 39.63
N ARG A 117 -13.90 31.10 39.82
CA ARG A 117 -14.43 32.46 39.64
C ARG A 117 -14.85 33.11 40.94
N CYS A 118 -15.63 32.42 41.76
CA CYS A 118 -16.13 32.96 43.03
C CYS A 118 -15.41 32.41 44.26
N HIS A 119 -14.42 31.54 44.07
CA HIS A 119 -13.60 30.89 45.09
C HIS A 119 -14.40 30.15 46.18
N LYS A 120 -15.69 29.89 45.95
CA LYS A 120 -16.53 29.08 46.85
C LYS A 120 -16.27 27.59 46.62
N ASP A 121 -16.25 26.82 47.71
CA ASP A 121 -16.18 25.36 47.66
C ASP A 121 -17.32 24.76 46.84
N PHE A 122 -16.99 23.72 46.07
CA PHE A 122 -18.01 22.86 45.50
C PHE A 122 -18.66 22.03 46.60
N ARG A 123 -19.82 22.47 47.10
CA ARG A 123 -20.66 21.65 48.00
C ARG A 123 -21.01 20.31 47.32
N LEU A 124 -21.30 19.28 48.12
CA LEU A 124 -21.49 17.90 47.67
C LEU A 124 -22.47 17.74 46.48
N LEU A 125 -23.49 18.61 46.40
CA LEU A 125 -24.53 18.61 45.35
C LEU A 125 -24.30 19.64 44.23
N SER A 126 -23.22 20.42 44.29
CA SER A 126 -22.91 21.43 43.27
C SER A 126 -22.41 20.79 41.99
N ARG A 127 -23.14 20.99 40.88
CA ARG A 127 -22.68 20.61 39.54
C ARG A 127 -21.42 21.40 39.20
N ARG A 128 -20.37 20.68 38.81
CA ARG A 128 -19.06 21.24 38.44
C ARG A 128 -18.92 21.25 36.92
N TYR A 129 -18.58 22.40 36.35
CA TYR A 129 -18.38 22.53 34.91
C TYR A 129 -16.91 22.79 34.61
N ASN A 130 -16.36 22.09 33.63
CA ASN A 130 -15.01 22.36 33.13
C ASN A 130 -15.03 23.65 32.31
N CYS A 131 -13.98 24.46 32.45
CA CYS A 131 -13.74 25.57 31.54
C CYS A 131 -13.65 25.05 30.09
N ARG A 132 -14.30 25.73 29.15
CA ARG A 132 -14.39 25.32 27.74
C ARG A 132 -13.02 25.21 27.06
N TRP A 133 -12.01 25.93 27.55
CA TRP A 133 -10.65 25.92 27.01
C TRP A 133 -9.73 24.88 27.64
N ALA A 134 -10.11 24.31 28.79
CA ALA A 134 -9.40 23.19 29.39
C ALA A 134 -9.79 21.86 28.71
N ALA A 135 -11.04 21.75 28.26
CA ALA A 135 -11.53 20.63 27.46
C ALA A 135 -11.31 20.94 25.97
N GLY A 136 -10.06 20.86 25.51
CA GLY A 136 -9.71 21.07 24.11
C GLY A 136 -10.56 20.18 23.19
N ARG A 137 -11.37 20.81 22.33
CA ARG A 137 -11.72 20.19 21.05
C ARG A 137 -10.66 20.64 20.06
N ALA A 138 -9.79 19.70 19.67
CA ALA A 138 -9.02 19.85 18.45
C ALA A 138 -9.99 20.10 17.27
N PRO A 139 -9.66 20.96 16.30
CA PRO A 139 -10.45 21.06 15.08
C PRO A 139 -10.42 19.70 14.35
N GLU A 140 -11.59 19.27 13.87
CA GLU A 140 -11.84 17.96 13.24
C GLU A 140 -11.21 17.80 11.84
N VAL A 141 -10.35 18.73 11.43
CA VAL A 141 -9.59 18.66 10.18
C VAL A 141 -8.17 19.16 10.46
N ALA A 142 -7.21 18.25 10.43
CA ALA A 142 -5.79 18.60 10.46
C ALA A 142 -5.35 19.04 9.06
N PRO A 143 -4.82 20.26 8.86
CA PRO A 143 -4.05 20.56 7.66
C PRO A 143 -2.70 19.87 7.76
N ALA A 144 -2.22 19.43 6.60
CA ALA A 144 -0.97 18.73 6.40
C ALA A 144 0.23 19.40 7.09
N TRP A 145 1.07 18.53 7.63
CA TRP A 145 2.38 18.71 8.22
C TRP A 145 3.15 19.97 7.76
N HIS A 146 3.33 20.92 8.69
CA HIS A 146 4.51 21.78 8.73
C HIS A 146 5.03 21.82 10.18
N TRP A 147 6.23 21.29 10.40
CA TRP A 147 6.89 21.31 11.71
C TRP A 147 7.76 22.56 11.77
N ASP A 148 7.15 23.70 12.09
CA ASP A 148 7.90 24.84 12.60
C ASP A 148 7.79 24.84 14.12
N GLY A 149 8.95 24.83 14.77
CA GLY A 149 9.16 24.80 16.22
C GLY A 149 8.68 26.04 16.98
N THR A 150 7.58 26.67 16.55
CA THR A 150 6.94 27.81 17.20
C THR A 150 5.45 27.56 17.37
N ALA A 151 5.09 26.42 17.95
CA ALA A 151 3.73 26.13 18.39
C ALA A 151 3.60 26.27 19.91
N LEU A 152 3.72 27.51 20.41
CA LEU A 152 3.05 27.90 21.67
C LEU A 152 1.54 28.07 21.43
N THR A 153 0.93 27.17 20.65
CA THR A 153 -0.43 27.29 20.15
C THR A 153 -1.31 26.22 20.81
N ALA A 154 -2.27 26.72 21.58
CA ALA A 154 -3.38 26.03 22.25
C ALA A 154 -3.06 25.06 23.41
N CYS A 155 -2.01 24.23 23.36
CA CYS A 155 -1.80 23.20 24.40
C CYS A 155 -1.17 23.70 25.71
N SER A 156 -0.51 24.86 25.74
CA SER A 156 0.06 25.43 26.97
C SER A 156 -0.99 26.08 27.88
N LEU A 157 -2.08 26.60 27.30
CA LEU A 157 -3.15 27.27 28.04
C LEU A 157 -4.17 26.31 28.67
N GLY A 158 -4.37 25.12 28.08
CA GLY A 158 -5.19 24.06 28.66
C GLY A 158 -4.62 23.51 29.99
N ARG A 159 -3.30 23.58 30.19
CA ARG A 159 -2.62 23.16 31.42
C ARG A 159 -2.73 24.17 32.57
N LEU A 160 -2.95 25.45 32.26
CA LEU A 160 -3.02 26.53 33.25
C LEU A 160 -4.42 26.63 33.89
N CYS A 161 -5.46 26.36 33.12
CA CYS A 161 -6.84 26.43 33.60
C CYS A 161 -7.34 25.04 34.08
N GLN A 162 -6.80 24.53 35.19
CA GLN A 162 -7.38 23.34 35.86
C GLN A 162 -8.71 23.64 36.58
N GLY A 163 -9.25 24.85 36.42
CA GLY A 163 -10.36 25.38 37.18
C GLY A 163 -11.72 24.85 36.74
N LYS A 164 -12.45 24.25 37.69
CA LYS A 164 -13.89 24.01 37.57
C LYS A 164 -14.64 25.31 37.93
N VAL A 165 -15.79 25.54 37.32
CA VAL A 165 -16.72 26.63 37.69
C VAL A 165 -18.06 26.07 38.17
N CYS A 166 -18.72 26.78 39.08
CA CYS A 166 -20.05 26.39 39.56
C CYS A 166 -21.13 26.70 38.52
N HIS A 167 -22.30 26.09 38.69
CA HIS A 167 -23.44 26.29 37.80
C HIS A 167 -23.81 27.77 37.64
N THR A 168 -23.97 28.51 38.75
CA THR A 168 -24.30 29.94 38.76
C THR A 168 -23.29 30.76 37.94
N CYS A 169 -21.99 30.60 38.22
CA CYS A 169 -20.94 31.27 37.46
C CYS A 169 -20.87 30.85 35.98
N SER A 170 -21.39 29.67 35.64
CA SER A 170 -21.49 29.18 34.27
C SER A 170 -22.70 29.75 33.52
N VAL A 171 -23.81 30.08 34.19
CA VAL A 171 -25.06 30.55 33.56
C VAL A 171 -25.14 32.07 33.48
N ASP A 172 -24.57 32.80 34.44
CA ASP A 172 -24.51 34.28 34.42
C ASP A 172 -23.73 34.84 33.20
N VAL A 173 -22.90 34.01 32.56
CA VAL A 173 -22.13 34.34 31.35
C VAL A 173 -22.84 33.83 30.09
N GLY A 174 -24.17 33.87 30.07
CA GLY A 174 -25.03 33.43 28.97
C GLY A 174 -24.80 34.12 27.61
N LYS A 175 -23.83 35.04 27.48
CA LYS A 175 -23.46 35.68 26.21
C LYS A 175 -21.97 35.59 25.81
N GLN A 176 -21.05 35.07 26.66
CA GLN A 176 -19.60 35.07 26.34
C GLN A 176 -18.87 33.72 26.50
N GLY A 177 -19.60 32.63 26.79
CA GLY A 177 -19.01 31.28 26.84
C GLY A 177 -18.25 30.99 28.15
N ARG A 178 -18.28 29.72 28.57
CA ARG A 178 -17.75 29.23 29.85
C ARG A 178 -16.21 29.34 29.95
N CYS A 179 -15.69 30.53 30.23
CA CYS A 179 -14.26 30.79 30.46
C CYS A 179 -14.01 31.17 31.93
N CYS A 180 -12.90 30.71 32.52
CA CYS A 180 -12.46 31.20 33.83
C CYS A 180 -11.91 32.63 33.74
N LEU A 181 -11.78 33.34 34.87
CA LEU A 181 -11.33 34.75 34.92
C LEU A 181 -9.94 34.93 34.28
N LEU A 182 -9.02 34.00 34.55
CA LEU A 182 -7.67 34.01 33.97
C LEU A 182 -7.71 33.90 32.43
N CYS A 183 -8.50 32.97 31.89
CA CYS A 183 -8.68 32.83 30.43
C CYS A 183 -9.41 34.03 29.80
N TYR A 184 -10.27 34.72 30.56
CA TYR A 184 -10.95 35.93 30.09
C TYR A 184 -9.99 37.12 29.98
N GLN A 185 -9.24 37.40 31.05
CA GLN A 185 -8.29 38.51 31.11
C GLN A 185 -7.18 38.40 30.06
N GLN A 186 -6.67 37.19 29.80
CA GLN A 186 -5.67 36.99 28.74
C GLN A 186 -6.20 37.27 27.33
N ARG A 187 -7.49 37.06 27.08
CA ARG A 187 -8.11 37.32 25.77
C ARG A 187 -8.53 38.78 25.61
N HIS A 188 -8.81 39.47 26.71
CA HIS A 188 -9.23 40.86 26.75
C HIS A 188 -8.33 41.66 27.70
N PRO A 189 -7.08 41.98 27.31
CA PRO A 189 -6.14 42.72 28.15
C PRO A 189 -6.55 44.19 28.41
N GLN A 190 -7.69 44.65 27.87
CA GLN A 190 -8.14 46.05 27.87
C GLN A 190 -9.51 46.25 28.57
N ALA A 191 -9.93 45.33 29.45
CA ALA A 191 -11.16 45.48 30.23
C ALA A 191 -10.84 45.39 31.74
N THR A 192 -10.44 46.52 32.32
CA THR A 192 -10.53 46.81 33.77
C THR A 192 -11.95 47.17 34.15
#